data_AF-A0A1V5USV1-F1
#
_entry.id   AF-A0A1V5USV1-F1
#
_cell.length_a   1.000
_cell.length_b   1.000
_cell.length_c   1.000
_cell.angle_alpha   90.00
_cell.angle_beta   90.00
_cell.angle_gamma   90.00
#
_symmetry.space_group_name_H-M   'P 1'
#
loop_
_entity.id
_entity.type
_entity.pdbx_description
1 polymer ?
#
loop_
_entity_poly.entity_id
_entity_poly.type
_entity_poly.pdbx_seq_one_letter_code
_entity_poly.pdbx_strand_id
1 'polypeptide(L)' 'MAVVLGLDAKLLRGTAGTTGATEVKNVKDLTLNLESGEADVTTRATNGWRASVATLKEASLEFGIRASVRAA' A
#
# COMPACT_ATOMS: atom_id res chain seq x y z
N MET A 1 12.02 16.98 11.79
CA MET A 1 10.68 17.10 11.20
C MET A 1 10.12 15.68 11.11
N ALA A 2 9.20 15.31 12.00
CA ALA A 2 8.61 13.96 11.99
C ALA A 2 7.66 13.89 10.79
N VAL A 3 8.01 13.09 9.78
CA VAL A 3 7.10 12.77 8.69
C VAL A 3 5.96 11.95 9.29
N VAL A 4 4.80 12.58 9.49
CA VAL A 4 3.60 11.87 9.93
C VAL A 4 3.00 11.23 8.68
N LEU A 5 3.39 9.98 8.41
CA LEU A 5 2.77 9.15 7.38
C LEU A 5 1.33 8.84 7.81
N GLY A 6 0.34 9.14 6.96
CA GLY A 6 -1.04 8.71 7.14
C GLY A 6 -2.02 9.69 7.81
N LEU A 7 -1.64 10.94 8.10
CA LEU A 7 -2.56 11.90 8.74
C LEU A 7 -3.77 12.27 7.86
N ASP A 8 -3.60 12.28 6.53
CA ASP A 8 -4.65 12.60 5.55
C ASP A 8 -4.64 11.62 4.37
N ALA A 9 -4.65 10.31 4.67
CA ALA A 9 -4.67 9.30 3.62
C ALA A 9 -5.98 9.37 2.80
N LYS A 10 -5.87 9.57 1.49
CA LYS A 10 -7.01 9.62 0.56
C LYS A 10 -7.09 8.35 -0.27
N LEU A 11 -8.28 7.75 -0.33
CA LEU A 11 -8.57 6.67 -1.26
C LEU A 11 -9.01 7.25 -2.61
N LEU A 12 -8.19 7.06 -3.63
CA LEU A 12 -8.50 7.46 -5.01
C LEU A 12 -8.83 6.22 -5.86
N ARG A 13 -9.87 6.33 -6.68
CA ARG A 13 -10.30 5.30 -7.63
C ARG A 13 -10.29 5.83 -9.05
N GLY A 14 -10.01 4.95 -10.01
CA GLY A 14 -9.93 5.27 -11.44
C GLY A 14 -9.87 4.01 -12.29
N THR A 15 -9.64 4.18 -13.59
CA THR A 15 -9.48 3.08 -14.54
C THR A 15 -8.23 2.26 -14.20
N ALA A 16 -8.33 0.94 -14.29
CA ALA A 16 -7.20 0.04 -14.05
C ALA A 16 -5.99 0.45 -14.93
N GLY A 17 -4.81 0.50 -14.33
CA GLY A 17 -3.58 0.93 -15.03
C GLY A 17 -3.36 2.43 -15.11
N THR A 18 -4.25 3.26 -14.54
CA THR A 18 -4.08 4.73 -14.48
C THR A 18 -4.07 5.24 -13.05
N THR A 19 -3.48 6.41 -12.81
CA THR A 19 -3.58 7.08 -11.50
C THR A 19 -5.04 7.44 -11.21
N GLY A 20 -5.56 6.98 -10.08
CA GLY A 20 -6.93 7.27 -9.66
C GLY A 20 -7.19 8.76 -9.53
N ALA A 21 -8.30 9.24 -10.10
CA ALA A 21 -8.66 10.66 -10.12
C ALA A 21 -9.87 11.00 -9.24
N THR A 22 -10.66 9.99 -8.82
CA THR A 22 -11.89 10.20 -8.04
C THR A 22 -11.67 9.85 -6.58
N GLU A 23 -11.87 10.81 -5.67
CA GLU A 23 -11.76 10.59 -4.22
C GLU A 23 -13.01 9.89 -3.66
N VAL A 24 -12.79 8.83 -2.87
CA VAL A 24 -13.84 8.12 -2.14
C VAL A 24 -14.03 8.78 -0.78
N LYS A 25 -15.07 9.61 -0.66
CA LYS A 25 -15.29 10.48 0.51
C LYS A 25 -15.90 9.79 1.72
N ASN A 26 -16.43 8.58 1.57
CA ASN A 26 -17.11 7.83 2.64
C ASN A 26 -16.24 6.72 3.26
N VAL A 27 -14.93 6.95 3.31
CA VAL A 27 -13.95 6.04 3.90
C VAL A 27 -13.64 6.47 5.33
N LYS A 28 -13.56 5.50 6.24
CA LYS A 28 -13.10 5.67 7.63
C LYS A 28 -11.96 4.69 7.90
N ASP A 29 -10.98 5.14 8.68
CA ASP A 29 -9.85 4.31 9.16
C ASP A 29 -9.13 3.60 8.00
N LEU A 30 -8.52 4.38 7.08
CA LEU A 30 -7.78 3.85 5.93
C LEU A 30 -6.36 3.43 6.33
N THR A 31 -6.05 2.15 6.14
CA THR A 31 -4.73 1.58 6.37
C THR A 31 -4.19 0.99 5.06
N LEU A 32 -2.94 1.33 4.73
CA LEU A 32 -2.18 0.74 3.63
C LEU A 32 -1.12 -0.19 4.21
N ASN A 33 -1.23 -1.47 3.90
CA ASN A 33 -0.22 -2.47 4.26
C ASN A 33 0.62 -2.78 3.02
N LEU A 34 1.93 -2.59 3.14
CA LEU A 34 2.90 -2.91 2.10
C LEU A 34 3.87 -3.95 2.64
N GLU A 35 3.92 -5.09 1.96
CA GLU A 35 4.85 -6.17 2.26
C GLU A 35 5.70 -6.45 1.04
N SER A 36 6.94 -6.85 1.25
CA SER A 36 7.87 -7.23 0.19
C SER A 36 8.45 -8.59 0.52
N GLY A 37 8.33 -9.54 -0.39
CA GLY A 37 9.08 -10.79 -0.29
C GLY A 37 10.57 -10.50 -0.46
N GLU A 38 11.41 -11.04 0.40
CA GLU A 38 12.87 -10.99 0.24
C GLU A 38 13.38 -12.32 -0.30
N ALA A 39 14.18 -12.26 -1.37
CA ALA A 39 14.95 -13.41 -1.86
C ALA A 39 16.42 -13.25 -1.51
N ASP A 40 17.03 -14.36 -1.08
CA ASP A 40 18.46 -14.43 -0.89
C ASP A 40 19.16 -14.56 -2.25
N VAL A 41 20.09 -13.65 -2.51
CA VAL A 41 20.91 -13.62 -3.72
C VAL A 41 22.40 -13.66 -3.36
N THR A 42 22.73 -14.30 -2.25
CA THR A 42 24.12 -14.41 -1.79
C THR A 42 24.96 -15.15 -2.83
N THR A 43 26.04 -14.52 -3.29
CA THR A 43 26.98 -15.09 -4.25
C THR A 43 28.36 -15.20 -3.64
N ARG A 44 29.26 -15.96 -4.28
CA ARG A 44 30.68 -16.03 -3.90
C ARG A 44 31.36 -14.64 -3.95
N ALA A 45 30.89 -13.74 -4.81
CA ALA A 45 31.39 -12.37 -4.90
C ALA A 45 30.87 -11.44 -3.79
N THR A 46 29.95 -11.92 -2.94
CA THR A 46 29.36 -11.14 -1.85
C THR A 46 30.27 -11.07 -0.61
N ASN A 47 31.54 -11.51 -0.72
CA ASN A 47 32.60 -11.32 0.30
C ASN A 47 32.20 -11.72 1.73
N GLY A 48 31.39 -12.78 1.87
CA GLY A 48 30.96 -13.31 3.16
C GLY A 48 29.73 -12.62 3.78
N TRP A 49 29.13 -11.66 3.08
CA TRP A 49 27.90 -10.98 3.53
C TRP A 49 26.66 -11.59 2.89
N ARG A 50 25.53 -11.55 3.61
CA ARG A 50 24.23 -11.90 3.06
C ARG A 50 23.77 -10.81 2.10
N ALA A 51 23.40 -11.18 0.88
CA ALA A 51 22.74 -10.27 -0.05
C ALA A 51 21.27 -10.66 -0.21
N SER A 52 20.38 -9.70 0.00
CA SER A 52 18.94 -9.87 -0.17
C SER A 52 18.42 -8.91 -1.25
N VAL A 53 17.49 -9.37 -2.07
CA VAL A 53 16.78 -8.54 -3.06
C VAL A 53 15.28 -8.62 -2.81
N ALA A 54 14.63 -7.47 -2.85
CA ALA A 54 13.18 -7.37 -2.82
C ALA A 54 12.59 -7.95 -4.10
N THR A 55 11.69 -8.92 -3.97
CA THR A 55 11.04 -9.59 -5.10
C THR A 55 9.65 -9.00 -5.35
N LEU A 56 8.61 -9.77 -5.08
CA LEU A 56 7.24 -9.35 -5.23
C LEU A 56 6.87 -8.42 -4.08
N LYS A 57 6.19 -7.33 -4.42
CA LYS A 57 5.58 -6.43 -3.45
C LYS A 57 4.09 -6.70 -3.45
N GLU A 58 3.57 -7.01 -2.26
CA GLU A 58 2.15 -7.17 -2.03
C GLU A 58 1.64 -5.92 -1.32
N ALA A 59 0.53 -5.39 -1.83
CA ALA A 59 -0.11 -4.22 -1.26
C ALA A 59 -1.56 -4.57 -0.97
N SER A 60 -1.98 -4.36 0.27
CA SER A 60 -3.39 -4.48 0.67
C SER A 60 -3.89 -3.18 1.28
N LEU A 61 -5.17 -2.91 1.04
CA LEU A 61 -5.88 -1.74 1.57
C LEU A 61 -6.97 -2.24 2.49
N GLU A 62 -6.94 -1.80 3.74
CA GLU A 62 -8.00 -2.04 4.72
C GLU A 62 -8.71 -0.73 5.03
N PHE A 63 -10.04 -0.71 4.90
CA PHE A 63 -10.83 0.47 5.18
C PHE A 63 -12.29 0.14 5.52
N GLY A 64 -12.88 0.94 6.40
CA GLY A 64 -14.33 0.91 6.66
C GLY A 64 -15.08 1.80 5.68
N ILE A 65 -16.11 1.28 5.01
CA ILE A 65 -17.01 2.10 4.20
C ILE A 65 -18.26 2.46 4.98
N ARG A 66 -18.60 3.76 5.06
CA ARG A 66 -19.88 4.18 5.60
C ARG A 66 -20.92 4.05 4.48
N ALA A 67 -21.75 3.01 4.55
CA ALA A 67 -22.86 2.84 3.63
C ALA A 67 -23.91 3.93 3.91
N SER A 68 -24.17 4.79 2.93
CA SER A 68 -25.33 5.68 2.99
C SER A 68 -26.57 4.86 2.70
N VAL A 69 -27.34 4.52 3.74
CA VAL A 69 -28.69 3.98 3.56
C VAL A 69 -29.57 5.11 3.02
N ARG A 70 -29.81 5.12 1.71
CA ARG A 70 -30.99 5.79 1.18
C ARG A 70 -32.16 4.85 1.44
N ALA A 71 -32.94 5.15 2.47
CA ALA A 71 -34.28 4.59 2.59
C ALA A 71 -35.07 5.02 1.34
N ALA A 72 -35.52 4.03 0.58
CA ALA A 72 -36.53 4.22 -0.46
C ALA A 72 -37.92 4.24 0.20
#